data_AF-A0A260MEP6-F1
#
_entry.id   AF-A0A260MEP6-F1
#
_cell.length_a   1.000
_cell.length_b   1.000
_cell.length_c   1.000
_cell.angle_alpha   90.00
_cell.angle_beta   90.00
_cell.angle_gamma   90.00
#
_symmetry.space_group_name_H-M   'P 1'
#
loop_
_entity.id
_entity.type
_entity.pdbx_description
1 polymer ?
#
loop_
_entity_poly.entity_id
_entity_poly.type
_entity_poly.pdbx_seq_one_letter_code
_entity_poly.pdbx_strand_id
1 'polypeptide(L)'
;MNERAVLAATRLLSMLLGLGAIAVGYLYAGPESLVRRPLPAGQETLVVLIESAFPVWPFLFGISGTVLILCAYLQRHILYAHGLVVFAWSFWGFCLIIAPLRSVPPTPIIVGVIAFACCVAANIGTMRLWAALGVK
;
A
#
# COMPACT_ATOMS: atom_id res chain seq x y z
N MET A 1 -12.90 14.81 -25.23
CA MET A 1 -11.67 14.58 -24.44
C MET A 1 -10.83 13.54 -25.19
N ASN A 2 -9.52 13.74 -25.32
CA ASN A 2 -8.67 12.81 -26.08
C ASN A 2 -8.50 11.49 -25.30
N GLU A 3 -9.20 10.43 -25.72
CA GLU A 3 -9.23 9.13 -25.04
C GLU A 3 -7.82 8.53 -24.85
N ARG A 4 -6.94 8.71 -25.84
CA ARG A 4 -5.54 8.25 -25.76
C ARG A 4 -4.77 8.97 -24.65
N ALA A 5 -5.02 10.26 -24.47
CA ALA A 5 -4.40 11.04 -23.41
C ALA A 5 -4.89 10.60 -22.02
N VAL A 6 -6.19 10.31 -21.89
CA VAL A 6 -6.78 9.80 -20.65
C VAL A 6 -6.19 8.43 -20.31
N LEU A 7 -6.13 7.51 -21.26
CA LEU A 7 -5.54 6.19 -21.07
C LEU A 7 -4.06 6.28 -20.64
N ALA A 8 -3.28 7.16 -21.29
CA ALA A 8 -1.89 7.39 -20.92
C ALA A 8 -1.76 7.93 -19.48
N ALA A 9 -2.63 8.87 -19.09
CA ALA A 9 -2.66 9.42 -17.73
C ALA A 9 -3.06 8.36 -16.69
N THR A 10 -4.08 7.54 -16.96
CA THR A 10 -4.51 6.45 -16.07
C THR A 10 -3.40 5.42 -15.88
N ARG A 11 -2.70 5.07 -16.98
CA ARG A 11 -1.54 4.18 -16.92
C ARG A 11 -0.42 4.76 -16.08
N LEU A 12 -0.07 6.03 -16.30
CA LEU A 12 0.95 6.73 -15.51
C LEU A 12 0.58 6.75 -14.02
N LEU A 13 -0.67 7.11 -13.69
CA LEU A 13 -1.15 7.12 -12.32
C LEU A 13 -1.01 5.76 -11.65
N SER A 14 -1.37 4.68 -12.36
CA SER A 14 -1.24 3.30 -11.86
C SER A 14 0.23 2.92 -11.63
N MET A 15 1.12 3.31 -12.54
CA MET A 15 2.57 3.10 -12.38
C MET A 15 3.10 3.87 -11.17
N LEU A 16 2.69 5.12 -10.95
CA LEU A 16 3.10 5.92 -9.80
C LEU A 16 2.61 5.32 -8.48
N LEU A 17 1.36 4.85 -8.42
CA LEU A 17 0.82 4.16 -7.24
C LEU A 17 1.57 2.86 -6.95
N GLY A 18 1.89 2.08 -8.00
CA GLY A 18 2.69 0.86 -7.87
C GLY A 18 4.13 1.13 -7.42
N LEU A 19 4.77 2.16 -7.98
CA LEU A 19 6.11 2.59 -7.56
C LEU A 19 6.10 3.09 -6.10
N GLY A 20 5.06 3.81 -5.68
CA GLY A 20 4.87 4.21 -4.29
C GLY A 20 4.80 3.02 -3.34
N ALA A 21 4.06 1.97 -3.71
CA ALA A 21 4.02 0.73 -2.94
C ALA A 21 5.40 0.06 -2.88
N ILE A 22 6.08 -0.12 -4.02
CA ILE A 22 7.44 -0.70 -4.05
C ILE A 22 8.41 0.10 -3.18
N ALA A 23 8.39 1.42 -3.26
CA ALA A 23 9.23 2.30 -2.45
C ALA A 23 8.99 2.06 -0.95
N VAL A 24 7.74 1.96 -0.51
CA VAL A 24 7.42 1.59 0.88
C VAL A 24 7.94 0.20 1.23
N GLY A 25 7.83 -0.78 0.34
CA GLY A 25 8.40 -2.11 0.54
C GLY A 25 9.91 -2.08 0.78
N TYR A 26 10.65 -1.31 -0.01
CA TYR A 26 12.10 -1.11 0.17
C TYR A 26 12.43 -0.36 1.47
N LEU A 27 11.68 0.70 1.79
CA LEU A 27 11.88 1.44 3.03
C LEU A 27 11.65 0.54 4.24
N TYR A 28 10.65 -0.36 4.19
CA TYR A 28 10.38 -1.34 5.25
C TYR A 28 11.50 -2.37 5.45
N ALA A 29 12.27 -2.67 4.40
CA ALA A 29 13.46 -3.52 4.49
C ALA A 29 14.69 -2.77 5.03
N GLY A 30 14.57 -1.46 5.28
CA GLY A 30 15.63 -0.63 5.82
C GLY A 30 15.84 -0.81 7.33
N PRO A 31 16.75 -0.01 7.92
CA PRO A 31 17.03 -0.02 9.35
C PRO A 31 15.77 0.21 10.19
N GLU A 32 15.56 -0.59 11.23
CA GLU A 32 14.34 -0.55 12.05
C GLU A 32 14.08 0.84 12.65
N SER A 33 15.12 1.58 13.01
CA SER A 33 15.03 2.94 13.55
C SER A 33 14.44 3.98 12.58
N LEU A 34 14.45 3.71 11.27
CA LEU A 34 13.85 4.56 10.25
C LEU A 34 12.41 4.16 9.92
N VAL A 35 12.08 2.88 10.14
CA VAL A 35 10.76 2.32 9.81
C VAL A 35 9.81 2.44 11.00
N ARG A 36 10.35 2.33 12.22
CA ARG A 36 9.58 2.18 13.44
C ARG A 36 10.12 3.00 14.58
N ARG A 37 9.17 3.40 15.41
CA ARG A 37 9.48 3.87 16.75
C ARG A 37 9.88 2.67 17.61
N PRO A 38 11.03 2.71 18.31
CA PRO A 38 11.35 1.70 19.30
C PRO A 38 10.34 1.75 20.45
N LEU A 39 9.83 0.58 20.85
CA LEU A 39 8.94 0.42 22.00
C LEU A 39 9.72 -0.01 23.25
N PRO A 40 9.22 0.31 24.46
CA PRO A 40 9.78 -0.24 25.70
C PRO A 40 9.74 -1.77 25.70
N ALA A 41 10.67 -2.38 26.44
CA ALA A 41 10.75 -3.84 26.56
C ALA A 41 9.41 -4.44 27.02
N GLY A 42 9.03 -5.57 26.39
CA GLY A 42 7.76 -6.26 26.68
C GLY A 42 6.55 -5.74 25.90
N GLN A 43 6.73 -4.78 24.99
CA GLN A 43 5.67 -4.28 24.13
C GLN A 43 6.00 -4.45 22.66
N GLU A 44 5.03 -4.98 21.91
CA GLU A 44 5.14 -5.14 20.46
C GLU A 44 3.85 -4.65 19.80
N THR A 45 4.01 -3.89 18.71
CA THR A 45 2.88 -3.52 17.86
C THR A 45 2.40 -4.74 17.07
N LEU A 46 1.17 -4.70 16.58
CA LEU A 46 0.68 -5.74 15.69
C LEU A 46 1.53 -5.88 14.41
N VAL A 47 2.11 -4.77 13.94
CA VAL A 47 3.03 -4.74 12.79
C VAL A 47 4.27 -5.61 13.05
N VAL A 48 4.84 -5.53 14.25
CA VAL A 48 5.99 -6.33 14.68
C VAL A 48 5.57 -7.79 14.92
N LEU A 49 4.42 -8.00 15.56
CA LEU A 49 3.91 -9.34 15.83
C LEU A 49 3.70 -10.14 14.53
N ILE A 50 3.08 -9.53 13.51
CA ILE A 50 2.89 -10.20 12.22
C ILE A 50 4.25 -10.46 11.55
N GLU A 51 5.19 -9.52 11.66
CA GLU A 51 6.52 -9.70 11.07
C GLU A 51 7.38 -10.78 11.71
N SER A 52 7.17 -11.06 13.00
CA SER A 52 7.90 -12.12 13.70
C SER A 52 7.74 -13.50 13.02
N ALA A 53 6.67 -13.70 12.26
CA ALA A 53 6.44 -14.92 11.49
C ALA A 53 7.15 -14.90 10.12
N PHE A 54 7.21 -13.73 9.47
CA PHE A 54 7.80 -13.52 8.14
C PHE A 54 7.90 -12.01 7.85
N PRO A 55 8.91 -11.51 7.12
CA PRO A 55 9.03 -10.09 6.73
C PRO A 55 7.92 -9.65 5.76
N VAL A 56 6.67 -9.62 6.22
CA VAL A 56 5.47 -9.56 5.39
C VAL A 56 5.36 -8.25 4.64
N TRP A 57 5.75 -7.12 5.22
CA TRP A 57 5.48 -5.80 4.64
C TRP A 57 6.32 -5.52 3.39
N PRO A 58 7.65 -5.77 3.38
CA PRO A 58 8.44 -5.69 2.15
C PRO A 58 7.86 -6.50 0.99
N PHE A 59 7.47 -7.75 1.25
CA PHE A 59 6.91 -8.61 0.20
C PHE A 59 5.50 -8.18 -0.21
N LEU A 60 4.63 -7.84 0.73
CA LEU A 60 3.26 -7.41 0.47
C LEU A 60 3.24 -6.16 -0.43
N PHE A 61 4.04 -5.15 -0.09
CA PHE A 61 4.12 -3.91 -0.87
C PHE A 61 4.93 -4.08 -2.17
N GLY A 62 6.04 -4.82 -2.13
CA GLY A 62 6.86 -5.07 -3.31
C GLY A 62 6.10 -5.87 -4.38
N ILE A 63 5.43 -6.95 -3.99
CA ILE A 63 4.66 -7.79 -4.92
C ILE A 63 3.44 -7.04 -5.45
N SER A 64 2.61 -6.45 -4.57
CA SER A 64 1.40 -5.74 -5.02
C SER A 64 1.73 -4.57 -5.94
N GLY A 65 2.77 -3.79 -5.64
CA GLY A 65 3.22 -2.69 -6.49
C GLY A 65 3.79 -3.16 -7.83
N THR A 66 4.58 -4.25 -7.85
CA THR A 66 5.12 -4.83 -9.08
C THR A 66 4.01 -5.37 -9.97
N VAL A 67 3.06 -6.12 -9.39
CA VAL A 67 1.87 -6.62 -10.11
C VAL A 67 1.07 -5.46 -10.70
N LEU A 68 0.88 -4.37 -9.96
CA LEU A 68 0.18 -3.19 -10.47
C LEU A 68 0.90 -2.55 -11.66
N ILE A 69 2.23 -2.37 -11.58
CA ILE A 69 3.01 -1.81 -12.70
C ILE A 69 2.90 -2.71 -13.93
N LEU A 70 3.06 -4.02 -13.77
CA LEU A 70 2.97 -4.97 -14.88
C LEU A 70 1.58 -4.98 -15.51
N CYS A 71 0.52 -5.06 -14.70
CA CYS A 71 -0.87 -5.01 -15.18
C CYS A 71 -1.21 -3.67 -15.84
N ALA A 72 -0.68 -2.55 -15.33
CA ALA A 72 -0.89 -1.23 -15.94
C ALA A 72 -0.17 -1.12 -17.28
N TYR A 73 1.05 -1.65 -17.37
CA TYR A 73 1.83 -1.69 -18.62
C TYR A 73 1.14 -2.57 -19.68
N LEU A 74 0.70 -3.76 -19.29
CA LEU A 74 0.03 -4.73 -20.18
C LEU A 74 -1.45 -4.42 -20.42
N GLN A 75 -2.05 -3.52 -19.64
CA GLN A 75 -3.47 -3.15 -19.67
C GLN A 75 -4.40 -4.36 -19.49
N ARG A 76 -4.05 -5.25 -18.56
CA ARG A 76 -4.81 -6.48 -18.28
C ARG A 76 -4.89 -6.75 -16.78
N HIS A 77 -6.04 -7.21 -16.32
CA HIS A 77 -6.30 -7.58 -14.92
C HIS A 77 -6.06 -6.42 -13.96
N ILE A 78 -6.27 -5.19 -14.44
CA ILE A 78 -5.87 -3.98 -13.72
C ILE A 78 -6.70 -3.75 -12.46
N LEU A 79 -7.97 -4.17 -12.49
CA LEU A 79 -8.85 -4.07 -11.33
C LEU A 79 -8.40 -5.02 -10.22
N TYR A 80 -7.96 -6.23 -10.56
CA TYR A 80 -7.41 -7.17 -9.58
C TYR A 80 -6.10 -6.66 -8.98
N ALA A 81 -5.22 -6.09 -9.82
CA ALA A 81 -3.95 -5.55 -9.37
C ALA A 81 -4.13 -4.37 -8.40
N HIS A 82 -5.01 -3.42 -8.70
CA HIS A 82 -5.36 -2.36 -7.75
C HIS A 82 -6.05 -2.92 -6.50
N GLY A 83 -6.88 -3.96 -6.62
CA GLY A 83 -7.48 -4.64 -5.47
C GLY A 83 -6.43 -5.20 -4.51
N LEU A 84 -5.35 -5.80 -5.02
CA LEU A 84 -4.22 -6.26 -4.20
C LEU A 84 -3.53 -5.10 -3.48
N VAL A 85 -3.32 -3.98 -4.16
CA VAL A 85 -2.72 -2.78 -3.55
C VAL A 85 -3.65 -2.20 -2.49
N VAL A 86 -4.97 -2.12 -2.74
CA VAL A 86 -5.97 -1.70 -1.74
C VAL A 86 -5.92 -2.60 -0.51
N PHE A 87 -5.85 -3.92 -0.69
CA PHE A 87 -5.73 -4.87 0.41
C PHE A 87 -4.44 -4.61 1.20
N ALA A 88 -3.30 -4.46 0.53
CA ALA A 88 -2.01 -4.20 1.18
C ALA A 88 -2.04 -2.95 2.07
N TRP A 89 -2.48 -1.82 1.51
CA TRP A 89 -2.57 -0.55 2.24
C TRP A 89 -3.63 -0.58 3.35
N SER A 90 -4.78 -1.20 3.11
CA SER A 90 -5.84 -1.32 4.12
C SER A 90 -5.39 -2.17 5.30
N PHE A 91 -4.81 -3.33 5.02
CA PHE A 91 -4.37 -4.27 6.05
C PHE A 91 -3.26 -3.66 6.90
N TRP A 92 -2.24 -3.10 6.26
CA TRP A 92 -1.15 -2.42 6.94
C TRP A 92 -1.62 -1.18 7.72
N GLY A 93 -2.46 -0.34 7.11
CA GLY A 93 -3.03 0.85 7.74
C GLY A 93 -3.87 0.50 8.96
N PHE A 94 -4.68 -0.55 8.89
CA PHE A 94 -5.47 -1.03 10.02
C PHE A 94 -4.58 -1.51 11.17
N CYS A 95 -3.51 -2.26 10.88
CA CYS A 95 -2.55 -2.68 11.90
C CYS A 95 -1.93 -1.50 12.66
N LEU A 96 -1.67 -0.38 11.98
CA LEU A 96 -1.18 0.85 12.60
C LEU A 96 -2.25 1.58 13.41
N ILE A 97 -3.50 1.59 12.94
CA ILE A 97 -4.62 2.23 13.66
C ILE A 97 -4.90 1.54 15.00
N ILE A 98 -4.78 0.21 15.05
CA ILE A 98 -5.04 -0.56 16.28
C ILE A 98 -3.79 -0.77 17.16
N ALA A 99 -2.59 -0.42 16.67
CA ALA A 99 -1.34 -0.50 17.43
C ALA A 99 -1.34 0.22 18.80
N PRO A 100 -2.05 1.36 19.02
CA PRO A 100 -2.11 2.00 20.33
C PRO A 100 -2.71 1.12 21.42
N LEU A 101 -3.54 0.13 21.07
CA LEU A 101 -4.13 -0.80 22.05
C LEU A 101 -3.09 -1.70 22.72
N ARG A 102 -1.87 -1.76 22.18
CA ARG A 102 -0.79 -2.65 22.65
C ARG A 102 0.48 -1.89 23.04
N SER A 103 0.45 -0.56 23.11
CA SER A 103 1.63 0.26 23.38
C SER A 103 1.39 1.35 24.42
N VAL A 104 2.36 1.51 25.33
CA VAL A 104 2.43 2.56 26.35
C VAL A 104 3.84 3.16 26.30
N PRO A 105 3.99 4.43 25.89
CA PRO A 105 2.93 5.35 25.46
C PRO A 105 2.33 4.97 24.09
N PRO A 106 1.08 5.38 23.79
CA PRO A 106 0.38 4.98 22.58
C PRO A 106 1.16 5.37 21.31
N THR A 107 1.24 4.46 20.35
CA THR A 107 1.84 4.73 19.04
C THR A 107 0.98 5.69 18.21
N PRO A 108 1.56 6.53 17.35
CA PRO A 108 0.79 7.40 16.46
C PRO A 108 -0.06 6.62 15.44
N ILE A 109 -1.33 6.99 15.27
CA ILE A 109 -2.24 6.36 14.28
C ILE A 109 -2.26 7.06 12.92
N ILE A 110 -1.69 8.27 12.82
CA ILE A 110 -1.85 9.15 11.66
C ILE A 110 -1.38 8.50 10.35
N VAL A 111 -0.27 7.77 10.39
CA VAL A 111 0.25 7.06 9.22
C VAL A 111 -0.71 5.95 8.77
N GLY A 112 -1.32 5.24 9.72
CA GLY A 112 -2.33 4.23 9.43
C GLY A 112 -3.59 4.82 8.80
N VAL A 113 -4.03 5.98 9.28
CA VAL A 113 -5.18 6.71 8.71
C VAL A 113 -4.86 7.23 7.30
N ILE A 114 -3.67 7.79 7.06
CA ILE A 114 -3.24 8.25 5.73
C ILE A 114 -3.19 7.08 4.75
N ALA A 115 -2.62 5.95 5.17
CA ALA A 115 -2.58 4.71 4.37
C ALA A 115 -3.98 4.24 3.98
N PHE A 116 -4.89 4.19 4.97
CA PHE A 116 -6.24 3.71 4.75
C PHE A 116 -7.09 4.70 3.94
N ALA A 117 -6.97 6.01 4.17
CA ALA A 117 -7.80 6.99 3.48
C ALA A 117 -7.24 7.31 2.09
N CYS A 118 -5.98 7.76 2.02
CA CYS A 118 -5.42 8.32 0.79
C CYS A 118 -5.04 7.22 -0.21
N CYS A 119 -4.32 6.19 0.21
CA CYS A 119 -3.85 5.15 -0.72
C CYS A 119 -4.99 4.27 -1.22
N VAL A 120 -5.95 3.93 -0.34
CA VAL A 120 -7.15 3.17 -0.76
C VAL A 120 -8.02 4.00 -1.69
N ALA A 121 -8.33 5.26 -1.34
CA ALA A 121 -9.16 6.11 -2.20
C ALA A 121 -8.51 6.35 -3.56
N ALA A 122 -7.19 6.59 -3.61
CA ALA A 122 -6.47 6.76 -4.88
C ALA A 122 -6.56 5.52 -5.76
N ASN A 123 -6.39 4.33 -5.19
CA ASN A 123 -6.51 3.08 -5.95
C ASN A 123 -7.95 2.80 -6.39
N ILE A 124 -8.94 2.99 -5.53
CA ILE A 124 -10.36 2.83 -5.90
C ILE A 124 -10.76 3.82 -7.00
N GLY A 125 -10.35 5.09 -6.89
CA GLY A 125 -10.58 6.10 -7.92
C GLY A 125 -9.96 5.71 -9.25
N THR A 126 -8.71 5.20 -9.23
CA THR A 126 -8.01 4.75 -10.43
C THR A 126 -8.67 3.49 -11.03
N MET A 127 -9.15 2.55 -10.21
CA MET A 127 -9.95 1.41 -10.67
C MET A 127 -11.21 1.86 -11.41
N ARG A 128 -11.94 2.85 -10.87
CA ARG A 128 -13.13 3.39 -11.53
C ARG A 128 -12.79 4.05 -12.85
N LEU A 129 -11.65 4.74 -12.94
CA LEU A 129 -11.15 5.33 -14.18
C LEU A 129 -10.82 4.26 -15.24
N TRP A 130 -10.14 3.18 -14.86
CA TRP A 130 -9.89 2.05 -15.77
C TRP A 130 -11.17 1.37 -16.25
N ALA A 131 -12.12 1.15 -15.34
CA ALA A 131 -13.40 0.55 -15.68
C ALA A 131 -14.20 1.44 -16.66
N ALA A 132 -14.15 2.77 -16.49
CA ALA A 132 -14.76 3.72 -17.42
C ALA A 132 -14.12 3.71 -18.82
N LEU A 133 -12.84 3.31 -18.91
CA LEU A 133 -12.11 3.11 -20.17
C LEU A 133 -12.31 1.70 -20.76
N GLY A 134 -13.16 0.86 -20.16
CA GLY A 134 -13.46 -0.50 -20.65
C GLY A 134 -12.37 -1.53 -20.39
N VAL A 135 -11.33 -1.20 -19.62
CA VAL A 135 -10.24 -2.11 -19.26
C VAL A 135 -10.55 -2.79 -17.92
N LYS A 136 -10.44 -4.13 -17.90
CA LYS A 136 -10.71 -4.96 -16.72
C LYS A 136 -9.40 -5.45 -16.07
#